data_AF-A0A660PBR9-F1
#
_entry.id   AF-A0A660PBR9-F1
#
_cell.length_a   1.000
_cell.length_b   1.000
_cell.length_c   1.000
_cell.angle_alpha   90.00
_cell.angle_beta   90.00
_cell.angle_gamma   90.00
#
_symmetry.space_group_name_H-M   'P 1'
#
loop_
_entity.id
_entity.type
_entity.pdbx_description
1 polymer ?
#
loop_
_entity_poly.entity_id
_entity_poly.type
_entity_poly.pdbx_seq_one_letter_code
_entity_poly.pdbx_strand_id
1 'polypeptide(L)'
;MANYPDKKGRFGIFGGRYVPETVIYALDELEQFYKKIKTDRGFKREHSDLLNNYVGRPSPLYFAERFTNYLKQAKIYFKREDLNHTGAHKINNT
;
A
#
# COMPACT_ATOMS: atom_id res chain seq x y z
N MET A 1 2.43 -14.83 14.31
CA MET A 1 3.05 -13.65 13.66
C MET A 1 3.19 -12.58 14.71
N ALA A 2 4.36 -11.94 14.84
CA ALA A 2 4.51 -10.78 15.72
C ALA A 2 3.67 -9.61 15.18
N ASN A 3 2.91 -8.94 16.05
CA ASN A 3 2.08 -7.80 15.68
C ASN A 3 3.00 -6.57 15.53
N TYR A 4 3.27 -6.17 14.29
CA TYR A 4 4.05 -4.99 13.98
C TYR A 4 3.20 -3.94 13.24
N PRO A 5 3.57 -2.65 13.32
CA PRO A 5 4.53 -2.09 14.26
C PRO A 5 4.05 -2.17 15.72
N ASP A 6 4.95 -1.97 16.69
CA ASP A 6 4.55 -1.79 18.08
C ASP A 6 3.81 -0.44 18.30
N LYS A 7 3.36 -0.17 19.53
CA LYS A 7 2.64 1.08 19.87
C LYS A 7 3.48 2.35 19.64
N LYS A 8 4.80 2.24 19.52
CA LYS A 8 5.73 3.35 19.26
C LYS A 8 6.09 3.44 17.77
N GLY A 9 5.46 2.65 16.89
CA GLY A 9 5.75 2.64 15.47
C GLY A 9 7.02 1.86 15.10
N ARG A 10 7.52 0.98 15.97
CA ARG A 10 8.77 0.23 15.73
C ARG A 10 8.53 -1.17 15.18
N PHE A 11 9.40 -1.56 14.26
CA PHE A 11 9.58 -2.92 13.73
C PHE A 11 10.91 -3.46 14.29
N GLY A 12 10.88 -3.98 15.52
CA GLY A 12 12.09 -4.32 16.25
C GLY A 12 12.91 -3.07 16.54
N ILE A 13 14.14 -3.01 16.02
CA ILE A 13 15.01 -1.83 16.18
C ILE A 13 14.72 -0.70 15.18
N PHE A 14 13.94 -0.96 14.12
CA PHE A 14 13.68 -0.02 13.04
C PHE A 14 12.36 0.74 13.22
N GLY A 15 12.19 1.85 12.51
CA GLY A 15 10.99 2.70 12.61
C GLY A 15 11.02 3.61 13.83
N GLY A 16 9.85 3.90 14.40
CA GLY A 16 9.68 4.94 15.41
C GLY A 16 9.53 6.34 14.80
N ARG A 17 9.49 7.35 15.67
CA ARG A 17 9.26 8.75 15.31
C ARG A 17 10.42 9.60 15.81
N TYR A 18 11.31 9.98 14.89
CA TYR A 18 12.44 10.88 15.14
C TYR A 18 12.20 12.18 14.36
N VAL A 19 11.29 13.00 14.87
CA VAL A 19 10.81 14.23 14.23
C VAL A 19 10.91 15.40 15.22
N PRO A 20 10.91 16.65 14.74
CA PRO A 20 10.83 17.81 15.62
C PRO A 20 9.56 17.79 16.48
N GLU A 21 9.66 18.35 17.69
CA GLU A 21 8.54 18.44 18.65
C GLU A 21 7.29 19.10 18.04
N THR A 22 7.51 20.10 17.18
CA THR A 22 6.47 20.84 16.47
C THR A 22 5.58 19.97 15.57
N VAL A 23 6.04 18.78 15.16
CA VAL A 23 5.30 17.86 14.28
C VAL A 23 4.61 16.74 15.07
N ILE A 24 4.95 16.55 16.35
CA ILE A 24 4.46 15.42 17.15
C ILE A 24 2.93 15.44 17.25
N TYR A 25 2.34 16.59 17.55
CA TYR A 25 0.90 16.74 17.69
C TYR A 25 0.13 16.34 16.41
N ALA A 26 0.58 16.83 15.25
CA ALA A 26 -0.07 16.53 13.97
C ALA A 26 0.00 15.04 13.61
N LEU A 27 1.11 14.36 13.95
CA LEU A 27 1.23 12.92 13.74
C LEU A 27 0.35 12.11 14.69
N ASP A 28 0.17 12.55 15.94
CA ASP A 28 -0.72 11.91 16.90
C ASP A 28 -2.17 12.00 16.45
N GLU A 29 -2.60 13.19 16.00
CA GLU A 29 -3.94 13.41 15.46
C GLU A 29 -4.20 12.53 14.22
N LEU A 30 -3.25 12.50 13.28
CA LEU A 30 -3.34 11.65 12.09
C LEU A 30 -3.44 10.17 12.45
N GLU A 31 -2.62 9.68 13.37
CA GLU A 31 -2.63 8.28 13.80
C GLU A 31 -3.97 7.91 14.46
N GLN A 32 -4.50 8.78 15.33
CA GLN A 32 -5.80 8.56 15.98
C GLN A 32 -6.93 8.53 14.96
N PHE A 33 -6.96 9.50 14.04
CA PHE A 33 -7.98 9.56 12.99
C PHE A 33 -7.90 8.35 12.07
N TYR A 34 -6.70 7.98 11.61
CA TYR A 34 -6.50 6.81 10.75
C TYR A 34 -6.97 5.52 11.43
N LYS A 35 -6.64 5.32 12.72
CA LYS A 35 -7.10 4.15 13.48
C LYS A 35 -8.62 4.03 13.54
N LYS A 36 -9.33 5.15 13.58
CA LYS A 36 -10.80 5.21 13.56
C LYS A 36 -11.34 4.95 12.15
N ILE A 37 -10.86 5.68 11.15
CA ILE A 37 -11.43 5.66 9.81
C ILE A 37 -11.11 4.37 9.04
N LYS A 38 -9.96 3.72 9.31
CA LYS A 38 -9.56 2.47 8.61
C LYS A 38 -10.54 1.32 8.79
N THR A 39 -11.38 1.34 9.82
CA THR A 39 -12.44 0.33 10.06
C THR A 39 -13.83 0.79 9.65
N ASP A 40 -13.99 2.06 9.31
CA ASP A 40 -15.27 2.62 8.89
C ASP A 40 -15.74 2.02 7.56
N ARG A 41 -17.03 1.68 7.49
CA ARG A 41 -17.60 1.01 6.30
C ARG A 41 -17.85 1.97 5.15
N GLY A 42 -18.17 3.23 5.43
CA GLY A 42 -18.37 4.26 4.42
C GLY A 42 -17.06 4.57 3.70
N PHE A 43 -16.01 4.83 4.48
CA PHE A 43 -14.66 5.06 3.97
C PHE A 43 -14.14 3.90 3.13
N LYS A 44 -14.27 2.66 3.62
CA LYS A 44 -13.85 1.47 2.86
C LYS A 44 -14.58 1.31 1.53
N ARG A 45 -15.88 1.65 1.51
CA ARG A 45 -16.70 1.57 0.29
C ARG A 45 -16.22 2.58 -0.74
N GLU A 46 -16.13 3.85 -0.34
CA GLU A 46 -15.66 4.92 -1.23
C GLU A 46 -14.24 4.65 -1.75
N HIS A 47 -13.33 4.23 -0.86
CA HIS A 47 -11.97 3.85 -1.24
C HIS A 47 -11.96 2.68 -2.25
N SER A 48 -12.76 1.63 -2.01
CA SER A 48 -12.87 0.51 -2.95
C SER A 48 -13.47 0.93 -4.29
N ASP A 49 -14.45 1.83 -4.29
CA ASP A 49 -15.08 2.32 -5.52
C ASP A 49 -14.09 3.15 -6.34
N LEU A 50 -13.28 4.00 -5.71
CA LEU A 50 -12.20 4.74 -6.38
C LEU A 50 -11.12 3.79 -6.92
N LEU A 51 -10.72 2.78 -6.15
CA LEU A 51 -9.75 1.80 -6.61
C LEU A 51 -10.25 1.07 -7.88
N ASN A 52 -11.52 0.69 -7.92
CA ASN A 52 -12.08 -0.05 -9.06
C ASN A 52 -12.37 0.85 -10.27
N ASN A 53 -13.04 1.99 -10.03
CA ASN A 53 -13.63 2.79 -11.09
C ASN A 53 -12.74 3.96 -11.55
N TYR A 54 -11.80 4.42 -10.73
CA TYR A 54 -10.88 5.51 -11.07
C TYR A 54 -9.46 5.01 -11.29
N VAL A 55 -8.92 4.22 -10.36
CA VAL A 55 -7.54 3.70 -10.46
C VAL A 55 -7.43 2.57 -11.50
N GLY A 56 -8.50 1.79 -11.70
CA GLY A 56 -8.50 0.66 -12.63
C GLY A 56 -8.02 -0.66 -12.01
N ARG A 57 -8.25 -0.85 -10.70
CA ARG A 57 -7.94 -2.11 -10.01
C ARG A 57 -9.03 -3.16 -10.25
N PRO A 58 -8.69 -4.47 -10.15
CA PRO A 58 -7.35 -5.02 -9.91
C PRO A 58 -6.46 -4.99 -11.15
N SER A 59 -5.18 -4.65 -10.96
CA SER A 59 -4.18 -4.80 -12.02
C SER A 59 -3.97 -6.28 -12.38
N PRO A 60 -3.79 -6.64 -13.67
CA PRO A 60 -3.62 -8.03 -14.08
C PRO A 60 -2.27 -8.61 -13.66
N LEU A 61 -2.20 -9.93 -13.53
CA LEU A 61 -0.96 -10.70 -13.38
C LEU A 61 -0.62 -11.31 -14.74
N TYR A 62 0.35 -10.73 -15.44
CA TYR A 62 0.68 -11.10 -16.82
C TYR A 62 1.78 -12.18 -16.87
N PHE A 63 1.53 -13.30 -17.56
CA PHE A 63 2.55 -14.32 -17.81
C PHE A 63 3.49 -13.87 -18.93
N ALA A 64 4.76 -13.64 -18.60
CA ALA A 64 5.78 -13.17 -19.52
C ALA A 64 6.48 -14.34 -20.23
N GLU A 65 5.81 -14.94 -21.21
CA GLU A 65 6.27 -16.15 -21.92
C GLU A 65 7.67 -15.99 -22.52
N ARG A 66 7.91 -14.90 -23.26
CA ARG A 66 9.22 -14.64 -23.89
C ARG A 66 10.35 -14.56 -22.87
N PHE A 67 10.09 -13.95 -21.72
CA PHE A 67 11.08 -13.79 -20.66
C PHE A 67 11.31 -15.09 -19.89
N THR A 68 10.24 -15.87 -19.68
CA THR A 68 10.30 -17.23 -19.15
C THR A 68 11.18 -18.12 -20.04
N ASN A 69 10.96 -18.11 -21.36
CA ASN A 69 11.73 -18.89 -22.32
C ASN A 69 13.19 -18.45 -22.43
N TYR A 70 13.46 -17.16 -22.23
CA TYR A 70 14.82 -16.62 -22.19
C TYR A 70 15.60 -17.10 -20.96
N LEU A 71 15.01 -17.04 -19.76
CA LEU A 71 15.68 -17.42 -18.51
C LEU A 71 15.76 -18.93 -18.28
N LYS A 72 14.83 -19.73 -18.84
CA LYS A 72 14.78 -21.21 -18.75
C LYS A 72 14.81 -21.78 -17.31
N GLN A 73 14.48 -20.99 -16.30
CA GLN A 73 14.56 -21.40 -14.89
C GLN A 73 13.19 -21.45 -14.19
N ALA A 74 12.36 -20.42 -14.38
CA ALA A 74 11.07 -20.29 -13.72
C ALA A 74 10.06 -19.56 -14.62
N LYS A 75 8.76 -19.78 -14.36
CA LYS A 75 7.69 -18.99 -14.97
C LYS A 75 7.72 -17.57 -14.40
N ILE A 76 7.82 -16.59 -15.29
CA ILE A 76 7.86 -15.18 -14.89
C ILE A 76 6.48 -14.55 -15.08
N TYR A 77 6.01 -13.88 -14.03
CA TYR A 77 4.77 -13.12 -14.03
C TYR A 77 5.03 -11.67 -13.62
N PHE A 78 4.39 -10.72 -14.31
CA PHE A 78 4.42 -9.30 -13.95
C PHE A 78 3.10 -8.88 -13.33
N LYS A 79 3.15 -8.34 -12.11
CA LYS A 79 2.01 -7.65 -11.49
C LYS A 79 1.93 -6.24 -12.08
N ARG A 80 0.94 -6.01 -12.95
CA ARG A 80 0.90 -4.85 -13.86
C ARG A 80 0.41 -3.56 -13.21
N GLU A 81 1.02 -3.13 -12.11
CA GLU A 81 0.70 -1.83 -11.47
C GLU A 81 1.05 -0.62 -12.35
N ASP A 82 1.80 -0.83 -13.45
CA ASP A 82 2.01 0.14 -14.51
C ASP A 82 0.71 0.52 -15.25
N LEU A 83 -0.33 -0.31 -15.15
CA LEU A 83 -1.64 -0.06 -15.77
C LEU A 83 -2.61 0.72 -14.87
N ASN A 84 -2.22 1.02 -13.62
CA ASN A 84 -3.04 1.89 -12.79
C ASN A 84 -3.15 3.28 -13.43
N HIS A 85 -4.24 4.01 -13.15
CA HIS A 85 -4.30 5.43 -13.44
C HIS A 85 -3.07 6.13 -12.84
N THR A 86 -2.48 7.10 -13.57
CA THR A 86 -1.14 7.71 -13.32
C THR A 86 0.09 6.85 -13.64
N GLY A 87 -0.08 5.56 -13.98
CA GLY A 87 1.00 4.69 -14.45
C GLY A 87 1.90 4.11 -13.36
N ALA A 88 1.52 4.20 -12.09
CA ALA A 88 2.32 3.68 -10.98
C ALA A 88 1.46 3.19 -9.81
N HIS A 89 2.06 2.35 -8.96
CA HIS A 89 1.44 1.87 -7.72
C HIS A 89 1.25 2.97 -6.66
N LYS A 90 1.86 4.16 -6.82
CA LYS A 90 1.81 5.24 -5.83
C LYS A 90 0.40 5.78 -5.60
N ILE A 91 -0.45 5.77 -6.64
CA ILE A 91 -1.85 6.21 -6.54
C ILE A 91 -2.67 5.37 -5.53
N ASN A 92 -2.22 4.16 -5.21
CA ASN A 92 -2.92 3.31 -4.26
C ASN A 92 -2.76 3.79 -2.81
N ASN A 93 -1.71 4.57 -2.47
CA ASN A 93 -1.17 4.61 -1.10
C ASN A 93 -2.28 4.70 -0.03
N THR A 94 -2.38 3.58 0.71
CA THR A 94 -3.37 3.18 1.74
C THR A 94 -2.62 2.91 3.04
#